data_AF-A0A1F3EZH2-F1
#
_entry.id   AF-A0A1F3EZH2-F1
#
_cell.length_a   1.000
_cell.length_b   1.000
_cell.length_c   1.000
_cell.angle_alpha   90.00
_cell.angle_beta   90.00
_cell.angle_gamma   90.00
#
_symmetry.space_group_name_H-M   'P 1'
#
loop_
_entity.id
_entity.type
_entity.pdbx_description
1 polymer ?
#
loop_
_entity_poly.entity_id
_entity_poly.type
_entity_poly.pdbx_seq_one_letter_code
_entity_poly.pdbx_strand_id
1 'polypeptide(L)'
;MPKLYEYFGLIFLFYSNEHEPIHIHGKYQDKESKAEIIFENGKFKEILIKEVSGKEPLDTQNLKKFRKIIERYRDDIVRKWIDFFVYNIEISSEKITKKI
;
A
#
# COMPACT_ATOMS: atom_id res chain seq x y z
N MET A 1 11.01 0.86 -6.93
CA MET A 1 9.55 0.68 -6.83
C MET A 1 9.21 -0.80 -6.66
N PRO A 2 9.27 -1.34 -5.43
CA PRO A 2 8.86 -2.72 -5.20
C PRO A 2 7.34 -2.84 -5.32
N LYS A 3 6.87 -3.80 -6.15
CA LYS A 3 5.46 -4.20 -6.21
C LYS A 3 5.20 -5.23 -5.11
N LEU A 4 4.25 -4.96 -4.23
CA LEU A 4 3.90 -5.84 -3.12
C LEU A 4 2.84 -6.83 -3.55
N TYR A 5 1.71 -6.32 -4.06
CA TYR A 5 0.56 -7.13 -4.41
C TYR A 5 -0.07 -6.71 -5.73
N GLU A 6 -0.78 -7.65 -6.34
CA GLU A 6 -1.76 -7.40 -7.38
C GLU A 6 -3.09 -8.05 -6.99
N TYR A 7 -4.16 -7.26 -6.92
CA TYR A 7 -5.50 -7.72 -6.53
C TYR A 7 -6.56 -7.22 -7.50
N PHE A 8 -7.04 -8.10 -8.39
CA PHE A 8 -8.03 -7.77 -9.43
C PHE A 8 -7.69 -6.48 -10.22
N GLY A 9 -6.42 -6.36 -10.65
CA GLY A 9 -5.91 -5.22 -11.40
C GLY A 9 -5.45 -4.03 -10.56
N LEU A 10 -5.77 -3.99 -9.26
CA LEU A 10 -5.24 -2.99 -8.33
C LEU A 10 -3.82 -3.40 -7.90
N ILE A 11 -2.86 -2.53 -8.16
CA ILE A 11 -1.44 -2.74 -7.86
C ILE A 11 -1.08 -2.01 -6.58
N PHE A 12 -0.39 -2.70 -5.68
CA PHE A 12 0.10 -2.17 -4.41
C PHE A 12 1.62 -2.07 -4.49
N LEU A 13 2.18 -0.90 -4.25
CA LEU A 13 3.63 -0.68 -4.38
C LEU A 13 4.16 0.38 -3.40
N PHE A 14 5.47 0.37 -3.19
CA PHE A 14 6.18 1.50 -2.59
C PHE A 14 6.86 2.35 -3.66
N TYR A 15 6.82 3.66 -3.49
CA TYR A 15 7.75 4.55 -4.16
C TYR A 15 9.02 4.66 -3.33
N SER A 16 10.18 4.55 -3.98
CA SER A 16 11.45 4.53 -3.25
C SER A 16 11.88 5.92 -2.78
N ASN A 17 11.40 6.97 -3.46
CA ASN A 17 11.71 8.38 -3.20
C ASN A 17 10.79 9.05 -2.16
N GLU A 18 9.68 8.42 -1.79
CA GLU A 18 8.74 8.87 -0.76
C GLU A 18 8.35 7.62 0.04
N HIS A 19 8.83 7.48 1.27
CA HIS A 19 8.59 6.26 2.05
C HIS A 19 8.35 6.47 3.54
N GLU A 20 8.49 7.71 4.04
CA GLU A 20 8.16 8.07 5.43
C GLU A 20 6.94 9.01 5.47
N PRO A 21 5.98 8.81 6.40
CA PRO A 21 5.85 7.66 7.31
C PRO A 21 5.53 6.38 6.53
N ILE A 22 5.38 5.22 7.19
CA ILE A 22 5.03 3.96 6.52
C ILE A 22 3.77 4.15 5.67
N HIS A 23 3.90 4.04 4.35
CA HIS A 23 2.77 4.16 3.44
C HIS A 23 2.91 3.27 2.22
N ILE A 24 1.78 3.08 1.54
CA ILE A 24 1.66 2.23 0.36
C ILE A 24 0.76 2.91 -0.67
N HIS A 25 1.11 2.76 -1.94
CA HIS A 25 0.35 3.29 -3.06
C HIS A 25 -0.53 2.21 -3.67
N GLY A 26 -1.78 2.56 -3.94
CA GLY A 26 -2.74 1.77 -4.69
C GLY A 26 -2.94 2.39 -6.07
N LYS A 27 -2.57 1.66 -7.11
CA LYS A 27 -2.68 2.11 -8.50
C LYS A 27 -3.63 1.21 -9.29
N TYR A 28 -4.57 1.81 -9.99
CA TYR A 28 -5.47 1.13 -10.92
C TYR A 28 -5.62 1.98 -12.17
N GLN A 29 -5.12 1.49 -13.31
CA GLN A 29 -5.01 2.28 -14.54
C GLN A 29 -4.25 3.60 -14.26
N ASP A 30 -4.83 4.74 -14.62
CA ASP A 30 -4.26 6.08 -14.43
C ASP A 30 -4.58 6.70 -13.06
N LYS A 31 -5.34 5.99 -12.22
CA LYS A 31 -5.78 6.44 -10.89
C LYS A 31 -4.88 5.93 -9.80
N GLU A 32 -4.71 6.75 -8.77
CA GLU A 32 -3.81 6.46 -7.66
C GLU A 32 -4.26 7.08 -6.34
N SER A 33 -4.10 6.34 -5.26
CA SER A 33 -4.26 6.85 -3.90
C SER A 33 -3.20 6.25 -3.00
N LYS A 34 -2.79 6.99 -1.97
CA LYS A 34 -1.82 6.50 -0.99
C LYS A 34 -2.49 6.28 0.36
N ALA A 35 -2.02 5.26 1.07
CA ALA A 35 -2.46 4.95 2.42
C ALA A 35 -1.28 5.03 3.37
N GLU A 36 -1.36 5.92 4.35
CA GLU A 36 -0.40 5.98 5.45
C GLU A 36 -0.90 5.11 6.60
N ILE A 37 -0.02 4.26 7.12
CA ILE A 37 -0.29 3.39 8.27
C ILE A 37 0.31 4.06 9.51
N ILE A 38 -0.56 4.59 10.36
CA ILE A 38 -0.14 5.39 11.51
C ILE A 38 -0.02 4.51 12.74
N PHE A 39 1.13 4.63 13.41
CA PHE A 39 1.41 4.00 14.70
C PHE A 39 1.60 5.08 15.77
N GLU A 40 1.13 4.81 16.98
CA GLU A 40 1.31 5.65 18.16
C GLU A 40 1.73 4.76 19.32
N ASN A 41 2.87 5.07 19.97
CA ASN A 41 3.46 4.26 21.04
C ASN A 41 3.66 2.79 20.66
N GLY A 42 4.11 2.54 19.43
CA GLY A 42 4.33 1.20 18.89
C GLY A 42 3.06 0.40 18.60
N LYS A 43 1.87 1.01 18.72
CA LYS A 43 0.57 0.37 18.45
C LYS A 43 -0.06 0.97 17.20
N PHE A 44 -0.74 0.12 16.43
CA PHE A 44 -1.54 0.58 15.31
C PHE A 44 -2.61 1.55 15.79
N LYS A 45 -2.70 2.72 15.14
CA LYS A 45 -3.71 3.74 15.41
C LYS A 45 -4.78 3.74 14.32
N GLU A 46 -4.38 4.02 13.08
CA GLU A 46 -5.31 4.16 11.96
C GLU A 46 -4.62 4.04 10.58
N ILE A 47 -5.44 4.00 9.54
CA ILE A 47 -5.02 4.13 8.14
C ILE A 47 -5.62 5.41 7.58
N LEU A 48 -4.77 6.32 7.11
CA LEU A 48 -5.18 7.56 6.44
C LEU A 48 -5.03 7.40 4.93
N ILE A 49 -6.13 7.50 4.19
CA ILE A 49 -6.09 7.52 2.73
C ILE A 49 -5.96 8.97 2.26
N LYS A 50 -5.00 9.22 1.39
CA LYS A 50 -4.70 10.53 0.80
C LYS A 50 -4.65 10.45 -0.71
N GLU A 51 -4.92 11.59 -1.33
CA GLU A 51 -4.73 11.79 -2.76
C GLU A 51 -3.23 11.90 -3.09
N VAL A 52 -2.89 11.57 -4.33
CA VAL A 52 -1.53 11.70 -4.86
C VAL A 52 -1.53 12.87 -5.82
N SER A 53 -0.60 13.82 -5.62
CA SER A 53 -0.53 15.02 -6.44
C SER A 53 -0.34 14.68 -7.92
N GLY A 54 -1.15 15.30 -8.79
CA GLY A 54 -1.11 15.03 -10.24
C GLY A 54 -1.74 13.70 -10.67
N LYS A 55 -2.47 13.00 -9.79
CA LYS A 55 -3.21 11.78 -10.11
C LYS A 55 -4.67 11.91 -9.70
N GLU A 56 -5.56 11.34 -10.51
CA GLU A 56 -6.94 11.13 -10.08
C GLU A 56 -6.98 10.08 -8.96
N PRO A 57 -7.79 10.26 -7.91
CA PRO A 57 -7.93 9.27 -6.86
C PRO A 57 -8.60 7.99 -7.36
N LEU A 58 -8.38 6.88 -6.64
CA LEU A 58 -9.09 5.64 -6.91
C LEU A 58 -10.60 5.85 -6.77
N ASP A 59 -11.37 5.24 -7.68
CA ASP A 59 -12.83 5.25 -7.56
C ASP A 59 -13.31 4.52 -6.29
N THR A 60 -14.58 4.70 -5.94
CA THR A 60 -15.17 4.12 -4.72
C THR A 60 -15.03 2.60 -4.63
N GLN A 61 -15.07 1.87 -5.75
CA GLN A 61 -14.95 0.40 -5.72
C GLN A 61 -13.51 0.00 -5.42
N ASN A 62 -12.54 0.63 -6.09
CA ASN A 62 -11.13 0.35 -5.92
C ASN A 62 -10.61 0.86 -4.58
N LEU A 63 -11.11 1.98 -4.08
CA LEU A 63 -10.80 2.49 -2.74
C LEU A 63 -11.23 1.51 -1.63
N LYS A 64 -12.41 0.89 -1.78
CA LYS A 64 -12.87 -0.18 -0.86
C LYS A 64 -11.96 -1.40 -0.88
N LYS A 65 -11.56 -1.87 -2.08
CA LYS A 65 -10.60 -2.98 -2.23
C LYS A 65 -9.25 -2.60 -1.62
N PHE A 66 -8.76 -1.40 -1.92
CA PHE A 66 -7.50 -0.86 -1.43
C PHE A 66 -7.44 -0.90 0.09
N ARG A 67 -8.43 -0.30 0.75
CA ARG A 67 -8.54 -0.28 2.21
C ARG A 67 -8.60 -1.70 2.79
N LYS A 68 -9.41 -2.58 2.20
CA LYS A 68 -9.57 -3.97 2.67
C LYS A 68 -8.27 -4.77 2.64
N ILE A 69 -7.48 -4.62 1.56
CA ILE A 69 -6.18 -5.29 1.44
C ILE A 69 -5.21 -4.73 2.48
N ILE A 70 -5.14 -3.40 2.65
CA ILE A 70 -4.23 -2.80 3.63
C ILE A 70 -4.59 -3.24 5.06
N GLU A 71 -5.87 -3.24 5.41
CA GLU A 71 -6.33 -3.72 6.72
C GLU A 71 -5.98 -5.20 6.95
N ARG A 72 -6.20 -6.04 5.93
CA ARG A 72 -5.94 -7.49 6.03
C ARG A 72 -4.45 -7.83 6.12
N TYR A 73 -3.61 -7.12 5.37
CA TYR A 73 -2.18 -7.41 5.22
C TYR A 73 -1.28 -6.35 5.88
N ARG A 74 -1.83 -5.55 6.81
CA ARG A 74 -1.10 -4.44 7.44
C ARG A 74 0.27 -4.86 7.95
N ASP A 75 0.32 -5.95 8.70
CA ASP A 75 1.54 -6.39 9.36
C ASP A 75 2.56 -6.90 8.31
N ASP A 76 2.10 -7.52 7.23
CA ASP A 76 2.96 -7.93 6.11
C ASP A 76 3.47 -6.72 5.29
N ILE A 77 2.64 -5.68 5.12
CA ILE A 77 3.06 -4.42 4.49
C ILE A 77 4.15 -3.76 5.31
N VAL A 78 3.98 -3.68 6.63
CA VAL A 78 4.99 -3.11 7.54
C VAL A 78 6.29 -3.91 7.48
N ARG A 79 6.20 -5.25 7.53
CA ARG A 79 7.37 -6.12 7.39
C ARG A 79 8.09 -5.87 6.06
N LYS A 80 7.37 -5.87 4.93
CA LYS A 80 7.95 -5.59 3.61
C LYS A 80 8.56 -4.19 3.54
N TRP A 81 7.94 -3.20 4.17
CA TRP A 81 8.51 -1.85 4.26
C TRP A 81 9.88 -1.87 4.97
N ILE A 82 9.98 -2.55 6.12
CA ILE A 82 11.25 -2.73 6.85
C ILE A 82 12.27 -3.48 6.00
N ASP A 83 11.87 -4.60 5.40
CA ASP A 83 12.74 -5.43 4.55
C ASP A 83 13.37 -4.59 3.44
N PHE A 84 12.57 -3.77 2.74
CA PHE A 84 13.05 -3.00 1.61
C PHE A 84 13.80 -1.72 2.00
N PHE A 85 13.26 -0.89 2.89
CA PHE A 85 13.83 0.43 3.19
C PHE A 85 14.90 0.41 4.27
N VAL A 86 14.86 -0.57 5.19
CA VAL A 86 15.82 -0.67 6.30
C VAL A 86 16.88 -1.72 5.98
N TYR A 87 16.45 -2.91 5.55
CA TYR A 87 17.38 -4.03 5.33
C TYR A 87 17.90 -4.16 3.90
N ASN A 88 17.41 -3.35 2.96
CA ASN A 88 17.76 -3.42 1.54
C ASN A 88 17.55 -4.82 0.93
N ILE A 89 16.50 -5.51 1.38
CA ILE A 89 16.08 -6.82 0.87
C ILE A 89 15.08 -6.61 -0.27
N GLU A 90 15.27 -7.31 -1.37
CA GLU A 90 14.32 -7.30 -2.49
C GLU A 90 12.99 -7.95 -2.10
N ILE A 91 11.87 -7.33 -2.51
CA ILE A 91 10.52 -7.85 -2.29
C ILE A 91 10.02 -8.56 -3.54
N SER A 92 9.59 -9.81 -3.40
CA SER A 92 8.81 -10.51 -4.42
C SER A 92 7.34 -10.09 -4.37
N SER A 93 6.75 -9.79 -5.53
CA SER A 93 5.33 -9.46 -5.62
C SER A 93 4.44 -10.70 -5.56
N GLU A 94 3.29 -10.58 -4.89
CA GLU A 94 2.28 -11.63 -4.80
C GLU A 94 1.00 -11.26 -5.58
N LYS A 95 0.41 -12.22 -6.29
CA LYS A 95 -0.88 -12.05 -6.95
C LYS A 95 -2.01 -12.67 -6.12
N ILE A 96 -2.89 -11.83 -5.60
CA ILE A 96 -4.04 -12.24 -4.79
C ILE A 96 -5.22 -12.48 -5.73
N THR A 97 -5.57 -13.75 -5.92
CA THR A 97 -6.66 -14.18 -6.84
C THR A 97 -7.95 -14.51 -6.12
N LYS A 98 -7.89 -14.78 -4.81
CA LYS A 98 -9.06 -15.07 -3.98
C LYS A 98 -9.70 -13.78 -3.50
N LYS A 99 -11.02 -13.70 -3.58
CA LYS A 99 -11.78 -12.58 -2.99
C LYS A 99 -11.59 -12.60 -1.47
N ILE A 100 -11.13 -11.48 -0.95
CA ILE A 100 -10.99 -11.22 0.48
C ILE A 100 -12.23 -10.50 0.95
#